data_AF-A0AAU9PME4-F1
#
_entry.id   AF-A0AAU9PME4-F1
#
_cell.length_a   1.000
_cell.length_b   1.000
_cell.length_c   1.000
_cell.angle_alpha   90.00
_cell.angle_beta   90.00
_cell.angle_gamma   90.00
#
_symmetry.space_group_name_H-M   'P 1'
#
loop_
_entity.id
_entity.type
_entity.pdbx_description
1 polymer ?
#
loop_
_entity_poly.entity_id
_entity_poly.type
_entity_poly.pdbx_seq_one_letter_code
_entity_poly.pdbx_strand_id
1 'polypeptide(L)'
;MFTTLHDQQTIVSIQVFEGERNLTKDCRLLGEFDLTSIPPAPRGTPKIKVIFKVDANGILNVEAEVEGPGKAEKIKVTNNKGRLSQEDIRRMVHEEEEFVEEDKKVKEMIDSCNAIETCVYNLKNQMNDKNILANSWSALRKRIWKPQ
;
A
#
# COMPACT_ATOMS: atom_id res chain seq x y z
N MET A 1 3.57 -4.07 6.69
CA MET A 1 3.87 -5.03 5.61
C MET A 1 3.02 -4.62 4.42
N PHE A 2 3.64 -4.35 3.28
CA PHE A 2 3.00 -3.77 2.10
C PHE A 2 2.96 -4.78 0.96
N THR A 3 2.21 -4.47 -0.10
CA THR A 3 2.07 -5.31 -1.29
C THR A 3 1.83 -4.45 -2.53
N THR A 4 1.97 -5.06 -3.71
CA THR A 4 1.62 -4.43 -5.00
C THR A 4 0.13 -4.15 -5.14
N LEU A 5 -0.21 -3.10 -5.90
CA LEU A 5 -1.57 -2.66 -6.22
C LEU A 5 -2.06 -3.20 -7.58
N HIS A 6 -1.14 -3.55 -8.46
CA HIS A 6 -1.46 -4.07 -9.80
C HIS A 6 -0.83 -5.45 -10.03
N ASP A 7 -1.47 -6.23 -10.92
CA ASP A 7 -0.92 -7.50 -11.39
C ASP A 7 0.36 -7.26 -12.18
N GLN A 8 1.35 -8.12 -11.99
CA GLN A 8 2.65 -8.05 -12.67
C GLN A 8 3.39 -6.72 -12.44
N GLN A 9 3.09 -6.03 -11.34
CA GLN A 9 3.79 -4.81 -10.96
C GLN A 9 5.25 -5.12 -10.59
N THR A 10 6.19 -4.61 -11.39
CA THR A 10 7.64 -4.84 -11.23
C THR A 10 8.36 -3.70 -10.50
N ILE A 11 7.69 -2.55 -10.34
CA ILE A 11 8.21 -1.35 -9.71
C ILE A 11 7.17 -0.82 -8.71
N VAL A 12 7.63 -0.47 -7.51
CA VAL A 12 6.84 0.22 -6.49
C VAL A 12 7.59 1.49 -6.09
N SER A 13 6.97 2.66 -6.29
CA SER A 13 7.47 3.92 -5.74
C SER A 13 7.13 4.00 -4.26
N ILE A 14 8.13 4.31 -3.45
CA ILE A 14 8.02 4.50 -2.00
C ILE A 14 8.32 5.97 -1.72
N GLN A 15 7.29 6.66 -1.25
CA GLN A 15 7.36 8.07 -0.86
C GLN A 15 7.34 8.18 0.67
N VAL A 16 8.25 8.99 1.20
CA VAL A 16 8.43 9.20 2.63
C VAL A 16 8.01 10.62 2.97
N PHE A 17 7.02 10.75 3.86
CA PHE A 17 6.46 12.03 4.28
C PHE A 17 6.71 12.29 5.78
N GLU A 18 6.76 13.56 6.15
CA GLU A 18 6.84 14.09 7.52
C GLU A 18 5.64 15.01 7.77
N GLY A 19 4.84 14.73 8.80
CA GLY A 19 3.66 15.50 9.17
C GLY A 19 2.69 14.67 10.01
N GLU A 20 1.74 15.35 10.66
CA GLU A 20 0.75 14.72 11.56
C GLU A 20 -0.63 14.51 10.90
N ARG A 21 -0.88 15.11 9.72
CA ARG A 21 -2.15 14.97 9.01
C ARG A 21 -2.34 13.60 8.37
N ASN A 22 -3.60 13.20 8.18
CA ASN A 22 -3.97 11.87 7.66
C ASN A 22 -3.66 11.70 6.16
N LEU A 23 -3.58 12.78 5.38
CA LEU A 23 -3.39 12.72 3.93
C LEU A 23 -2.00 13.21 3.54
N THR A 24 -1.35 12.47 2.63
CA THR A 24 0.01 12.76 2.19
C THR A 24 0.15 14.10 1.45
N LYS A 25 -0.92 14.60 0.84
CA LYS A 25 -0.95 15.90 0.13
C LYS A 25 -0.67 17.09 1.06
N ASP A 26 -1.00 16.95 2.34
CA ASP A 26 -0.87 17.99 3.36
C ASP A 26 0.38 17.77 4.23
N CYS A 27 1.19 16.74 3.93
CA CYS A 27 2.43 16.42 4.61
C CYS A 27 3.66 16.88 3.81
N ARG A 28 4.80 17.02 4.48
CA ARG A 28 6.07 17.38 3.83
C ARG A 28 6.75 16.14 3.24
N LEU A 29 7.02 16.14 1.93
CA LEU A 29 7.81 15.07 1.30
C LEU A 29 9.29 15.15 1.73
N LEU A 30 9.81 14.08 2.32
CA LEU A 30 11.21 13.93 2.69
C LEU A 30 12.05 13.32 1.58
N GLY A 31 11.47 12.38 0.82
CA GLY A 31 12.15 11.71 -0.28
C GLY A 31 11.28 10.65 -0.94
N GLU A 32 11.70 10.23 -2.12
CA GLU A 32 11.03 9.20 -2.92
C GLU A 32 12.09 8.29 -3.55
N PHE A 33 11.79 7.00 -3.64
CA PHE A 33 12.62 6.04 -4.35
C PHE A 33 11.81 4.88 -4.90
N ASP A 34 12.29 4.31 -6.00
CA ASP A 34 11.67 3.18 -6.65
C ASP A 34 12.30 1.87 -6.20
N LEU A 35 11.50 0.99 -5.61
CA LEU A 35 11.84 -0.42 -5.45
C LEU A 35 11.59 -1.13 -6.78
N THR A 36 12.67 -1.36 -7.52
CA THR A 36 12.66 -2.07 -8.80
C THR A 36 12.89 -3.57 -8.60
N SER A 37 12.72 -4.35 -9.67
CA SER A 37 13.01 -5.80 -9.70
C SER A 37 12.08 -6.66 -8.83
N ILE A 38 10.83 -6.22 -8.64
CA ILE A 38 9.81 -7.04 -7.99
C ILE A 38 9.41 -8.18 -8.95
N PRO A 39 9.44 -9.45 -8.51
CA PRO A 39 9.02 -10.56 -9.34
C PRO A 39 7.56 -10.36 -9.83
N PRO A 40 7.29 -10.55 -11.14
CA PRO A 40 5.94 -10.38 -11.67
C PRO A 40 5.02 -11.45 -11.08
N ALA A 41 4.07 -11.01 -10.26
CA ALA A 41 3.10 -11.87 -9.60
C ALA A 41 1.73 -11.18 -9.56
N PRO A 42 0.65 -11.93 -9.27
CA PRO A 42 -0.66 -11.32 -9.02
C PRO A 42 -0.60 -10.29 -7.90
N ARG A 43 -1.42 -9.25 -8.00
CA ARG A 43 -1.63 -8.25 -6.95
C ARG A 43 -1.78 -8.93 -5.59
N GLY A 44 -1.19 -8.37 -4.54
CA GLY A 44 -1.33 -8.91 -3.18
C GLY A 44 -0.32 -10.00 -2.81
N THR A 45 0.37 -10.57 -3.79
CA THR A 45 1.31 -11.69 -3.60
C THR A 45 2.68 -11.22 -3.14
N PRO A 46 3.37 -10.29 -3.82
CA PRO A 46 4.67 -9.80 -3.37
C PRO A 46 4.54 -9.11 -2.02
N LYS A 47 5.31 -9.55 -1.04
CA LYS A 47 5.34 -8.93 0.29
C LYS A 47 6.52 -7.99 0.37
N ILE A 48 6.24 -6.73 0.68
CA ILE A 48 7.24 -5.66 0.75
C ILE A 48 7.39 -5.25 2.21
N LYS A 49 8.61 -5.40 2.73
CA LYS A 49 9.01 -4.99 4.06
C LYS A 49 9.72 -3.65 3.96
N VAL A 50 9.11 -2.63 4.57
CA VAL A 50 9.73 -1.31 4.70
C VAL A 50 10.16 -1.13 6.15
N ILE A 51 11.42 -0.74 6.35
CA ILE A 51 12.05 -0.57 7.65
C ILE A 51 12.50 0.88 7.77
N PHE A 52 12.04 1.54 8.83
CA PHE A 52 12.44 2.90 9.18
C PHE A 52 13.43 2.83 10.35
N LYS A 53 14.63 3.38 10.16
CA LYS A 53 15.67 3.45 11.19
C LYS A 53 16.08 4.90 11.40
N VAL A 54 15.91 5.39 12.62
CA VAL A 54 16.39 6.72 13.03
C VAL A 54 17.68 6.54 13.81
N ASP A 55 18.74 7.24 13.40
CA ASP A 55 20.01 7.23 14.12
C ASP A 55 20.07 8.29 15.24
N ALA A 56 21.10 8.24 16.08
CA ALA A 56 21.28 9.19 17.18
C ALA A 56 21.47 10.65 16.71
N ASN A 57 21.80 10.87 15.44
CA ASN A 57 21.93 12.19 14.83
C ASN A 57 20.58 12.70 14.26
N GLY A 58 19.53 11.87 14.29
CA GLY A 58 18.22 12.18 13.71
C GLY A 58 18.12 11.95 12.20
N ILE A 59 19.04 11.18 11.60
CA ILE A 59 18.96 10.80 10.20
C ILE A 59 18.04 9.59 10.04
N LEU A 60 17.03 9.74 9.19
CA LEU A 60 16.10 8.68 8.83
C LEU A 60 16.65 7.84 7.67
N ASN A 61 16.86 6.55 7.92
CA ASN A 61 17.20 5.57 6.89
C ASN A 61 15.96 4.75 6.61
N VAL A 62 15.57 4.69 5.34
CA VAL A 62 14.40 3.92 4.89
C VAL A 62 14.88 2.81 3.98
N GLU A 63 14.69 1.57 4.42
CA GLU A 63 15.08 0.38 3.68
C GLU A 63 13.81 -0.33 3.21
N ALA A 64 13.79 -0.79 1.96
CA ALA A 64 12.68 -1.58 1.43
C ALA A 64 13.19 -2.86 0.78
N GLU A 65 12.57 -3.98 1.16
CA GLU A 65 12.95 -5.30 0.70
C GLU A 65 11.71 -6.09 0.32
N VAL A 66 11.80 -6.87 -0.77
CA VAL A 66 10.78 -7.85 -1.14
C VAL A 66 11.09 -9.15 -0.41
N GLU A 67 10.13 -9.70 0.33
CA GLU A 67 10.26 -10.99 1.00
C GLU A 67 10.30 -12.13 -0.04
N GLY A 68 11.41 -12.88 -0.06
CA GLY A 68 11.64 -13.99 -0.99
C GLY A 68 12.84 -13.75 -1.92
N PRO A 69 12.91 -14.43 -3.09
CA PRO A 69 13.96 -14.18 -4.07
C PRO A 69 13.71 -12.80 -4.72
N GLY A 70 14.36 -11.78 -4.18
CA GLY A 70 14.20 -10.40 -4.61
C GLY A 70 15.42 -9.56 -4.28
N LYS A 71 15.53 -8.41 -4.97
CA LYS A 71 16.58 -7.43 -4.70
C LYS A 71 16.09 -6.50 -3.58
N ALA A 72 16.93 -6.25 -2.58
CA ALA A 72 16.69 -5.23 -1.58
C ALA A 72 17.22 -3.88 -2.11
N GLU A 73 16.42 -2.83 -1.99
CA GLU A 73 16.84 -1.45 -2.30
C GLU A 73 16.77 -0.61 -1.04
N LYS A 74 17.81 0.19 -0.80
CA LYS A 74 17.91 1.05 0.37
C LYS A 74 18.08 2.49 -0.07
N ILE A 75 17.36 3.39 0.58
CA ILE A 75 17.63 4.81 0.47
C ILE A 75 18.07 5.37 1.83
N LYS A 76 19.07 6.23 1.79
CA LYS A 76 19.41 7.07 2.94
C LYS A 76 18.72 8.41 2.74
N VAL A 77 17.63 8.66 3.47
CA VAL A 77 16.93 9.95 3.44
C VAL A 77 17.55 10.85 4.51
N THR A 78 18.64 11.52 4.17
CA THR A 78 19.22 12.51 5.06
C THR A 78 18.35 13.76 5.09
N ASN A 79 17.62 13.98 6.19
CA ASN A 79 16.89 15.23 6.44
C ASN A 79 17.89 16.37 6.76
N ASN A 80 18.61 16.83 5.73
CA ASN A 80 19.62 17.89 5.83
C ASN A 80 19.00 19.30 5.79
N LYS A 81 17.72 19.41 5.42
CA LYS A 81 17.02 20.69 5.24
C LYS A 81 16.19 21.02 6.47
N GLY A 82 16.85 21.52 7.52
CA GLY A 82 16.24 22.23 8.64
C GLY A 82 15.22 21.40 9.42
N ARG A 83 15.60 20.97 10.63
CA ARG A 83 14.63 20.49 11.62
C ARG A 83 13.48 21.51 11.68
N LEU A 84 12.25 21.03 11.64
CA LEU A 84 11.07 21.88 11.84
C LEU A 84 11.30 22.74 13.08
N SER A 85 11.06 24.04 12.96
CA SER A 85 11.09 24.91 14.14
C SER A 85 10.01 24.47 15.11
N GLN A 86 10.15 24.82 16.38
CA GLN A 86 9.14 24.45 17.37
C GLN A 86 7.79 25.10 17.04
N GLU A 87 7.83 26.27 16.40
CA GLU A 87 6.68 26.98 15.85
C GLU A 87 6.03 26.21 14.70
N ASP A 88 6.80 25.66 13.76
CA ASP A 88 6.27 24.86 12.65
C ASP A 88 5.60 23.58 13.16
N ILE A 89 6.20 22.92 14.14
CA ILE A 89 5.62 21.71 14.75
C ILE A 89 4.28 22.05 15.42
N ARG A 90 4.24 23.15 16.19
CA ARG A 90 2.98 23.59 16.84
C ARG A 90 1.91 23.94 15.82
N ARG A 91 2.28 24.59 14.72
CA ARG A 91 1.33 24.88 13.63
C ARG A 91 0.78 23.59 13.02
N MET A 92 1.61 22.59 12.75
CA MET A 92 1.15 21.30 12.20
C MET A 92 0.17 20.58 13.11
N VAL A 93 0.45 20.55 14.43
CA VAL A 93 -0.45 19.92 15.41
C VAL A 93 -1.78 20.67 15.48
N HIS A 94 -1.73 22.01 15.45
CA HIS A 94 -2.95 22.80 15.46
C HIS A 94 -3.79 22.60 14.19
N GLU A 95 -3.16 22.59 13.01
CA GLU A 95 -3.83 22.30 11.75
C GLU A 95 -4.44 20.88 11.76
N GLU A 96 -3.76 19.88 12.32
CA GLU A 96 -4.34 18.54 12.47
C GLU A 96 -5.63 18.56 13.31
N GLU A 97 -5.63 19.23 14.46
CA GLU A 97 -6.81 19.35 15.32
C GLU A 97 -7.98 20.05 14.63
N GLU A 98 -7.70 21.11 13.86
CA GLU A 98 -8.72 21.85 13.11
C GLU A 98 -9.33 21.02 11.97
N PHE A 99 -8.52 20.24 11.26
CA PHE A 99 -8.95 19.52 10.06
C PHE A 99 -9.29 18.05 10.31
N VAL A 100 -9.23 17.56 11.55
CA VAL A 100 -9.46 16.14 11.88
C VAL A 100 -10.80 15.59 11.36
N GLU A 101 -11.88 16.37 11.45
CA GLU A 101 -13.20 15.94 10.97
C GLU A 101 -13.28 15.86 9.45
N GLU A 102 -12.67 16.80 8.75
CA GLU A 102 -12.63 16.81 7.28
C GLU A 102 -11.75 15.66 6.77
N ASP A 103 -10.55 15.52 7.34
CA ASP A 103 -9.61 14.45 7.03
C ASP A 103 -10.25 13.07 7.27
N LYS A 104 -11.06 12.92 8.32
CA LYS A 104 -11.79 11.69 8.60
C LYS A 104 -12.80 11.36 7.50
N LYS A 105 -13.60 12.34 7.04
CA LYS A 105 -14.58 12.13 5.96
C LYS A 105 -13.89 11.70 4.65
N VAL A 106 -12.79 12.35 4.31
CA VAL A 106 -12.02 12.01 3.10
C VAL A 106 -11.40 10.62 3.22
N LYS A 107 -10.85 10.29 4.40
CA LYS A 107 -10.30 8.95 4.67
C LYS A 107 -11.36 7.85 4.54
N GLU A 108 -12.54 8.06 5.13
CA GLU A 108 -13.66 7.11 5.03
C GLU A 108 -14.10 6.89 3.58
N MET A 109 -14.12 7.96 2.76
CA MET A 109 -14.40 7.87 1.33
C MET A 109 -13.34 7.04 0.59
N ILE A 110 -12.05 7.31 0.85
CA ILE A 110 -10.93 6.57 0.23
C ILE A 110 -10.97 5.09 0.62
N ASP A 111 -11.17 4.78 1.90
CA ASP A 111 -11.25 3.41 2.39
C ASP A 111 -12.44 2.66 1.77
N SER A 112 -13.57 3.33 1.59
CA SER A 112 -14.75 2.78 0.91
C SER A 112 -14.47 2.48 -0.56
N CYS A 113 -13.81 3.39 -1.28
CA CYS A 113 -13.38 3.18 -2.66
C CYS A 113 -12.43 1.98 -2.77
N ASN A 114 -11.40 1.94 -1.92
CA ASN A 114 -10.42 0.84 -1.90
C ASN A 114 -11.08 -0.51 -1.59
N ALA A 115 -12.07 -0.54 -0.70
CA ALA A 115 -12.84 -1.73 -0.37
C ALA A 115 -13.64 -2.24 -1.58
N ILE A 116 -14.31 -1.33 -2.30
CA ILE A 116 -15.07 -1.68 -3.52
C ILE A 116 -14.13 -2.16 -4.62
N GLU A 117 -13.02 -1.48 -4.88
CA GLU A 117 -12.03 -1.90 -5.87
C GLU A 117 -11.49 -3.30 -5.58
N THR A 118 -11.18 -3.56 -4.31
CA THR A 118 -10.72 -4.88 -3.86
C THR A 118 -11.82 -5.93 -4.05
N CYS A 119 -13.07 -5.60 -3.74
CA CYS A 119 -14.22 -6.49 -3.94
C CYS A 119 -14.42 -6.84 -5.43
N VAL A 120 -14.42 -5.84 -6.32
CA VAL A 120 -14.58 -6.03 -7.77
C VAL A 120 -13.44 -6.88 -8.33
N TYR A 121 -12.20 -6.63 -7.90
CA TYR A 121 -11.05 -7.43 -8.29
C TYR A 121 -11.20 -8.91 -7.85
N ASN A 122 -11.61 -9.14 -6.60
CA ASN A 122 -11.85 -10.48 -6.09
C ASN A 122 -12.96 -11.22 -6.86
N LEU A 123 -14.06 -10.53 -7.17
CA LEU A 123 -15.16 -11.10 -7.97
C LEU A 123 -14.69 -11.45 -9.39
N LYS A 124 -13.92 -10.56 -10.03
CA LYS A 124 -13.34 -10.82 -11.35
C LYS A 124 -12.45 -12.06 -11.32
N ASN A 125 -11.61 -12.21 -10.30
CA ASN A 125 -10.75 -13.38 -10.14
C ASN A 125 -11.56 -14.67 -9.92
N GLN A 126 -12.63 -14.62 -9.10
CA GLN A 126 -13.53 -15.77 -8.90
C GLN A 126 -14.23 -16.19 -10.19
N MET A 127 -14.67 -15.24 -11.02
CA MET A 127 -15.30 -15.55 -12.31
C MET A 127 -14.32 -16.11 -13.33
N ASN A 128 -13.06 -15.66 -13.30
CA ASN A 128 -12.04 -16.10 -14.23
C ASN A 128 -11.37 -17.42 -13.82
N ASP A 129 -11.69 -17.94 -12.63
CA ASP A 129 -11.22 -19.23 -12.16
C ASP A 129 -12.00 -20.38 -12.84
N LYS A 130 -11.35 -20.99 -13.83
CA LYS A 130 -11.88 -22.13 -14.57
C LYS A 130 -12.21 -23.33 -13.67
N ASN A 131 -11.56 -23.47 -12.51
CA ASN A 131 -11.89 -24.56 -11.57
C ASN A 131 -13.23 -24.32 -10.89
N ILE A 132 -13.57 -23.07 -10.52
CA ILE A 132 -14.88 -22.75 -9.94
C ILE A 132 -15.98 -23.01 -10.97
N LEU A 133 -15.77 -22.59 -12.22
CA LEU A 133 -16.69 -22.85 -13.31
C LEU A 133 -16.84 -24.35 -13.58
N ALA A 134 -15.74 -25.11 -13.66
CA ALA A 134 -15.76 -26.56 -13.91
C ALA A 134 -16.40 -27.34 -12.75
N ASN A 135 -16.16 -26.93 -11.50
CA ASN A 135 -16.76 -27.54 -10.30
C ASN A 135 -18.25 -27.24 -10.19
N SER A 136 -18.66 -25.99 -10.48
CA SER A 136 -20.08 -25.61 -10.55
C SER A 136 -20.79 -26.39 -11.67
N TRP A 137 -20.16 -26.53 -12.83
CA TRP A 137 -20.74 -27.23 -13.96
C TRP A 137 -20.86 -28.75 -13.71
N SER A 138 -19.83 -29.35 -13.12
CA SER A 138 -19.87 -30.77 -12.74
C SER A 138 -20.87 -31.05 -11.62
N ALA A 139 -21.06 -30.12 -10.66
CA ALA A 139 -22.09 -30.21 -9.63
C ALA A 139 -23.51 -30.08 -10.20
N LEU A 140 -23.76 -29.12 -11.09
CA LEU A 140 -25.03 -28.97 -11.80
C LEU A 140 -25.35 -30.19 -12.67
N ARG A 141 -24.37 -30.71 -13.41
CA ARG A 141 -24.53 -31.90 -14.25
C ARG A 141 -24.93 -33.14 -13.43
N LYS A 142 -24.33 -33.37 -12.26
CA LYS A 142 -24.73 -34.45 -11.33
C LYS A 142 -26.14 -34.27 -10.76
N ARG A 143 -26.63 -33.03 -10.65
CA ARG A 143 -27.97 -32.72 -10.12
C ARG A 143 -29.07 -32.87 -11.16
N ILE A 144 -28.77 -32.57 -12.42
CA ILE A 144 -29.71 -32.64 -13.54
C ILE A 144 -29.79 -34.08 -14.11
N TRP A 145 -28.68 -34.82 -14.12
CA TRP A 145 -28.63 -36.18 -14.63
C TRP A 145 -28.37 -37.19 -13.50
N LYS A 146 -29.45 -37.75 -12.94
CA LYS A 146 -29.38 -38.99 -12.15
C LYS A 146 -29.84 -40.15 -13.05
N PRO A 147 -28.99 -41.13 -13.36
CA PRO A 147 -29.45 -42.35 -14.02
C PRO A 147 -30.38 -43.11 -13.05
N GLN A 148 -31.54 -43.55 -13.57
CA GLN A 148 -32.45 -44.50 -12.92
C GLN A 148 -31.83 -45.89 -12.85
#